data_AF-A0A6A7ZX74-F1
#
_entry.id   AF-A0A6A7ZX74-F1
#
_cell.length_a   1.000
_cell.length_b   1.000
_cell.length_c   1.000
_cell.angle_alpha   90.00
_cell.angle_beta   90.00
_cell.angle_gamma   90.00
#
_symmetry.space_group_name_H-M   'P 1'
#
loop_
_entity.id
_entity.type
_entity.pdbx_description
1 polymer ?
#
loop_
_entity_poly.entity_id
_entity_poly.type
_entity_poly.pdbx_seq_one_letter_code
_entity_poly.pdbx_strand_id
1 'polypeptide(L)' 'MTADRKNEAREKIRLGGIVVRAGLSKADRAFLLGGFIELARVTPGSAEHRRLRDIGEEAFKAPALDGGSPGTGETAEWH' A
#
# COMPACT_ATOMS: atom_id res chain seq x y z
N MET A 1 -8.71 24.65 14.22
CA MET A 1 -9.70 23.64 14.65
C MET A 1 -10.47 22.98 13.50
N THR A 2 -11.18 23.71 12.61
CA THR A 2 -11.91 23.08 11.47
C THR A 2 -11.03 22.76 10.26
N ALA A 3 -10.00 23.58 10.00
CA ALA A 3 -9.05 23.33 8.91
C ALA A 3 -8.17 22.09 9.16
N ASP A 4 -7.78 21.85 10.41
CA ASP A 4 -6.92 20.71 10.81
C ASP A 4 -7.61 19.38 10.54
N ARG A 5 -8.89 19.25 10.95
CA ARG A 5 -9.72 18.05 10.69
C ARG A 5 -9.89 17.77 9.20
N LYS A 6 -10.00 18.83 8.38
CA LYS A 6 -10.14 18.69 6.92
C LYS A 6 -8.86 18.15 6.28
N ASN A 7 -7.68 18.55 6.78
CA ASN A 7 -6.41 18.03 6.30
C ASN A 7 -6.16 16.59 6.74
N GLU A 8 -6.49 16.25 7.98
CA GLU A 8 -6.38 14.86 8.48
C GLU A 8 -7.23 13.88 7.67
N ALA A 9 -8.48 14.26 7.32
CA ALA A 9 -9.35 13.41 6.51
C ALA A 9 -8.77 13.19 5.11
N ARG A 10 -8.23 14.23 4.49
CA ARG A 10 -7.59 14.14 3.16
C ARG A 10 -6.36 13.26 3.18
N GLU A 11 -5.54 13.35 4.23
CA GLU A 11 -4.34 12.53 4.37
C GLU A 11 -4.70 11.05 4.51
N LYS A 12 -5.70 10.73 5.35
CA LYS A 12 -6.22 9.36 5.51
C LYS A 12 -6.76 8.80 4.19
N ILE A 13 -7.44 9.62 3.38
CA ILE A 13 -7.92 9.21 2.05
C ILE A 13 -6.76 8.91 1.11
N ARG A 14 -5.71 9.76 1.09
CA ARG A 14 -4.53 9.53 0.25
C ARG A 14 -3.83 8.23 0.60
N LEU A 15 -3.59 7.99 1.89
CA LEU A 15 -2.98 6.74 2.37
C LEU A 15 -3.82 5.52 2.00
N GLY A 16 -5.15 5.59 2.16
CA GLY A 16 -6.05 4.53 1.70
C GLY A 16 -5.97 4.28 0.18
N GLY A 17 -5.81 5.33 -0.62
CA GLY A 17 -5.63 5.22 -2.07
C GLY A 17 -4.39 4.43 -2.50
N ILE A 18 -3.33 4.45 -1.71
CA ILE A 18 -2.10 3.66 -1.95
C ILE A 18 -2.40 2.17 -1.84
N VAL A 19 -3.13 1.76 -0.78
CA VAL A 19 -3.52 0.36 -0.54
C VAL A 19 -4.39 -0.17 -1.67
N VAL A 20 -5.36 0.63 -2.14
CA VAL A 20 -6.22 0.26 -3.27
C VAL A 20 -5.41 0.09 -4.55
N ARG A 21 -4.50 1.04 -4.85
CA ARG A 21 -3.64 0.97 -6.04
C ARG A 21 -2.70 -0.23 -6.02
N ALA A 22 -2.25 -0.66 -4.85
CA ALA A 22 -1.45 -1.86 -4.67
C ALA A 22 -2.27 -3.17 -4.82
N GLY A 23 -3.59 -3.10 -5.06
CA GLY A 23 -4.45 -4.28 -5.15
C GLY A 23 -4.77 -4.92 -3.80
N LEU A 24 -4.50 -4.22 -2.68
CA LEU A 24 -4.60 -4.76 -1.32
C LEU A 24 -5.87 -4.29 -0.59
N SER A 25 -6.90 -3.84 -1.31
CA SER A 25 -8.13 -3.31 -0.71
C SER A 25 -8.90 -4.32 0.15
N LYS A 26 -8.68 -5.62 -0.08
CA LYS A 26 -9.26 -6.72 0.68
C LYS A 26 -8.28 -7.39 1.66
N ALA A 27 -7.04 -6.91 1.75
CA ALA A 27 -6.04 -7.48 2.63
C ALA A 27 -6.38 -7.23 4.10
N ASP A 28 -5.97 -8.16 4.96
CA ASP A 28 -6.14 -8.00 6.41
C ASP A 28 -5.38 -6.76 6.93
N ARG A 29 -5.97 -6.08 7.91
CA ARG A 29 -5.42 -4.81 8.43
C ARG A 29 -4.15 -5.02 9.24
N ALA A 30 -4.04 -6.12 9.98
CA ALA A 30 -2.84 -6.42 10.75
C ALA A 30 -1.69 -6.81 9.81
N PHE A 31 -1.98 -7.55 8.73
CA PHE A 31 -1.00 -7.82 7.67
C PHE A 31 -0.45 -6.53 7.06
N LEU A 32 -1.32 -5.59 6.67
CA LEU A 32 -0.89 -4.29 6.11
C LEU A 32 -0.03 -3.49 7.09
N LEU A 33 -0.48 -3.39 8.34
CA LEU A 33 0.26 -2.65 9.37
C LEU A 33 1.64 -3.28 9.63
N GLY A 34 1.72 -4.61 9.71
CA GLY A 34 2.99 -5.33 9.84
C GLY A 34 3.96 -5.02 8.70
N GLY A 35 3.47 -5.06 7.45
CA GLY A 35 4.28 -4.68 6.29
C GLY A 35 4.76 -3.23 6.34
N PHE A 36 3.90 -2.29 6.75
CA PHE A 36 4.30 -0.88 6.89
C PHE A 36 5.34 -0.66 8.00
N ILE A 37 5.28 -1.43 9.09
CA ILE A 37 6.29 -1.38 10.16
C ILE A 37 7.65 -1.85 9.64
N GLU A 38 7.70 -2.93 8.86
CA GLU A 38 8.95 -3.38 8.24
C GLU A 38 9.47 -2.34 7.24
N LEU A 39 8.59 -1.76 6.42
CA LEU A 39 8.96 -0.66 5.51
C LEU A 39 9.51 0.56 6.24
N ALA A 40 8.97 0.91 7.42
CA ALA A 40 9.44 2.03 8.22
C ALA A 40 10.86 1.85 8.76
N ARG A 41 11.37 0.61 8.79
CA ARG A 41 12.75 0.30 9.19
C ARG A 41 13.76 0.42 8.05
N VAL A 42 13.30 0.50 6.81
CA VAL A 42 14.17 0.64 5.64
C VAL A 42 14.90 1.98 5.71
N THR A 43 16.23 1.94 5.63
CA THR A 43 17.05 3.15 5.71
C THR A 43 16.76 4.07 4.53
N PRO A 44 16.40 5.36 4.76
CA PRO A 44 16.19 6.32 3.69
C PRO A 44 17.42 6.46 2.81
N GLY A 45 17.24 6.41 1.49
CA GLY A 45 18.34 6.49 0.54
C GLY A 45 19.18 5.22 0.41
N SER A 46 18.80 4.11 1.06
CA SER A 46 19.35 2.79 0.74
C SER A 46 18.94 2.35 -0.68
N ALA A 47 19.61 1.32 -1.19
CA ALA A 47 19.26 0.71 -2.47
C ALA A 47 17.83 0.15 -2.45
N GLU A 48 17.42 -0.46 -1.34
CA GLU A 48 16.07 -0.97 -1.13
C GLU A 48 15.03 0.16 -1.15
N HIS A 49 15.27 1.25 -0.40
CA HIS A 49 14.39 2.42 -0.40
C HIS A 49 14.21 2.98 -1.82
N ARG A 50 15.31 3.15 -2.58
CA ARG A 50 15.23 3.62 -3.98
C ARG A 50 14.43 2.66 -4.85
N ARG A 51 14.73 1.36 -4.80
CA ARG A 51 14.00 0.34 -5.57
C ARG A 51 12.50 0.37 -5.28
N LEU A 52 12.10 0.40 -4.01
CA LEU A 52 10.68 0.44 -3.63
C LEU A 52 10.00 1.73 -4.10
N ARG A 53 10.71 2.86 -4.03
CA ARG A 53 10.25 4.14 -4.55
C ARG A 53 10.03 4.06 -6.07
N ASP A 54 10.99 3.54 -6.82
CA ASP A 54 10.91 3.46 -8.29
C ASP A 54 9.74 2.58 -8.72
N ILE A 55 9.52 1.44 -8.05
CA ILE A 55 8.34 0.58 -8.26
C ILE A 55 7.04 1.35 -8.01
N GLY A 56 6.99 2.12 -6.91
CA GLY A 56 5.83 2.95 -6.58
C GLY A 56 5.56 4.03 -7.62
N GLU A 57 6.60 4.72 -8.09
CA GLU A 57 6.48 5.75 -9.13
C GLU A 57 5.92 5.18 -10.44
N GLU A 58 6.37 4.01 -10.86
CA GLU A 58 5.81 3.33 -12.04
C GLU A 58 4.36 2.89 -11.84
N ALA A 59 4.01 2.35 -10.67
CA ALA A 59 2.63 1.98 -10.34
C ALA A 59 1.67 3.19 -10.32
N PHE A 60 2.17 4.39 -10.02
CA PHE A 60 1.39 5.63 -10.10
C PHE A 60 1.19 6.14 -11.54
N LYS A 61 2.14 5.90 -12.44
CA LYS A 61 2.06 6.26 -13.86
C LYS A 61 1.16 5.31 -14.65
N ALA A 62 1.14 4.03 -14.28
CA ALA A 62 0.27 3.06 -14.92
C ALA A 62 -1.21 3.43 -14.71
N PRO A 63 -2.08 3.24 -15.72
CA PRO A 63 -3.52 3.27 -15.51
C PRO A 63 -3.88 2.26 -14.43
N ALA A 64 -4.85 2.60 -13.58
CA ALA A 64 -5.28 1.71 -12.51
C ALA A 64 -5.54 0.34 -13.11
N LEU A 65 -4.84 -0.69 -12.62
CA LEU A 65 -5.06 -2.05 -13.09
C LEU A 65 -6.55 -2.34 -12.85
N ASP A 66 -7.33 -2.39 -13.93
CA ASP A 66 -8.75 -2.64 -13.88
C ASP A 66 -8.96 -4.05 -13.34
N GLY A 67 -9.09 -4.17 -12.01
CA GLY A 67 -9.81 -5.21 -11.27
C GLY A 67 -9.59 -6.69 -11.63
N GLY A 68 -8.57 -7.02 -12.40
CA GLY A 68 -8.39 -8.35 -12.99
C GLY A 68 -6.97 -8.83 -12.80
N SER A 69 -6.63 -9.30 -11.60
CA SER A 69 -5.57 -10.28 -11.43
C SER A 69 -6.10 -11.49 -10.68
N PRO A 70 -5.65 -12.70 -11.08
CA PRO A 70 -6.26 -13.96 -10.70
C PRO A 70 -6.10 -14.16 -9.20
N GLY A 71 -7.14 -14.75 -8.60
CA GLY A 71 -7.17 -15.01 -7.17
C GLY A 71 -5.87 -15.64 -6.70
N THR A 72 -5.17 -14.94 -5.81
CA THR A 72 -4.35 -15.60 -4.82
C THR A 72 -5.32 -16.38 -3.95
N GLY A 73 -5.64 -17.60 -4.40
CA GLY A 73 -6.23 -18.61 -3.57
C GLY A 73 -5.25 -18.84 -2.43
N GLU A 74 -5.59 -18.28 -1.28
CA GLU A 74 -5.09 -18.75 0.00
C GLU A 74 -5.52 -20.22 0.10
N THR A 75 -4.67 -21.11 -0.39
CA THR A 75 -4.74 -22.53 -0.09
C THR A 75 -4.41 -22.65 1.39
N ALA A 76 -5.44 -22.57 2.21
CA ALA A 76 -5.44 -23.20 3.52
C ALA A 76 -5.26 -24.71 3.28
N GLU A 77 -4.01 -25.14 3.17
CA GLU A 77 -3.63 -26.55 3.18
C GLU A 77 -3.61 -26.99 4.63
N TRP A 78 -4.54 -27.89 4.94
CA TRP A 78 -4.70 -28.56 6.21
C TRP A 78 -3.56 -29.55 6.41
N HIS A 79 -2.93 -29.55 7.59
CA HIS A 79 -2.37 -30.75 8.22
C HIS A 79 -2.39 -30.60 9.74
#